data_AF-A0A2K3TKA9-F1
#
_entry.id   AF-A0A2K3TKA9-F1
#
_cell.length_a   1.000
_cell.length_b   1.000
_cell.length_c   1.000
_cell.angle_alpha   90.00
_cell.angle_beta   90.00
_cell.angle_gamma   90.00
#
_symmetry.space_group_name_H-M   'P 1'
#
loop_
_entity.id
_entity.type
_entity.pdbx_description
1 polymer ?
#
loop_
_entity_poly.entity_id
_entity_poly.type
_entity_poly.pdbx_seq_one_letter_code
_entity_poly.pdbx_strand_id
1 'polypeptide(L)'
;TAVRDELSRDIIAGTSAAVAYTDASSLALQDEIKEKADETVQVSRAYTDKSVRDARKEAKSQAEHLSDVLVKNRAQTDAAIASNTAAIRNNSHRLDLTEAWQKMATERMNNMQEQIKENRKELRESAAQSAALAGLFQPYSVGKFNATAAVGGYRDEQAIAVGVGYRFTENVAGKVAVAAGGSSASWNAGVNFEF
;
A
#
# COMPACT_ATOMS: atom_id res chain seq x y z
N THR A 1 -40.21 48.09 114.54
CA THR A 1 -38.98 48.42 113.79
C THR A 1 -38.20 47.15 113.46
N ALA A 2 -37.88 46.29 114.44
CA ALA A 2 -37.15 45.03 114.22
C ALA A 2 -37.71 44.06 113.14
N VAL A 3 -39.02 43.80 113.12
CA VAL A 3 -39.66 42.89 112.13
C VAL A 3 -39.51 43.37 110.68
N ARG A 4 -39.45 44.69 110.46
CA ARG A 4 -39.29 45.29 109.13
C ARG A 4 -37.88 45.13 108.59
N ASP A 5 -36.88 45.22 109.48
CA ASP A 5 -35.46 45.05 109.15
C ASP A 5 -35.09 43.58 108.95
N GLU A 6 -35.81 42.66 109.59
CA GLU A 6 -35.69 41.21 109.39
C GLU A 6 -36.26 40.80 108.03
N LEU A 7 -37.48 41.25 107.70
CA LEU A 7 -38.09 41.01 106.39
C LEU A 7 -37.23 41.57 105.23
N SER A 8 -36.63 42.75 105.41
CA SER A 8 -35.76 43.36 104.39
C SER A 8 -34.47 42.56 104.19
N ARG A 9 -33.89 41.99 105.26
CA ARG A 9 -32.71 41.12 105.17
C ARG A 9 -33.02 39.81 104.46
N ASP A 10 -34.16 39.19 104.75
CA ASP A 10 -34.58 37.96 104.08
C ASP A 10 -34.85 38.17 102.59
N ILE A 11 -35.45 39.31 102.21
CA ILE A 11 -35.66 39.67 100.80
C ILE A 11 -34.32 39.85 100.07
N ILE A 12 -33.35 40.55 100.68
CA ILE A 12 -32.02 40.76 100.10
C ILE A 12 -31.27 39.44 99.99
N ALA A 13 -31.30 38.59 101.02
CA ALA A 13 -30.67 37.28 101.02
C ALA A 13 -31.28 36.35 99.97
N GLY A 14 -32.62 36.31 99.87
CA GLY A 14 -33.33 35.54 98.86
C GLY A 14 -33.04 36.01 97.44
N THR A 15 -32.97 37.33 97.23
CA THR A 15 -32.62 37.93 95.93
C THR A 15 -31.17 37.62 95.56
N SER A 16 -30.23 37.75 96.50
CA SER A 16 -28.81 37.41 96.28
C SER A 16 -28.62 35.93 95.97
N ALA A 17 -29.36 35.04 96.63
CA ALA A 17 -29.32 33.61 96.36
C ALA A 17 -29.89 33.28 94.96
N ALA A 18 -30.98 33.94 94.56
CA ALA A 18 -31.55 33.80 93.23
C ALA A 18 -30.60 34.29 92.12
N VAL A 19 -29.90 35.41 92.33
CA VAL A 19 -28.89 35.92 91.40
C VAL A 19 -27.72 34.94 91.30
N ALA A 20 -27.17 34.47 92.42
CA ALA A 20 -26.07 33.50 92.43
C ALA A 20 -26.45 32.19 91.73
N TYR A 21 -27.67 31.70 91.92
CA TYR A 21 -28.19 30.53 91.22
C TYR A 21 -28.30 30.75 89.71
N THR A 22 -28.77 31.94 89.30
CA THR A 22 -28.90 32.30 87.88
C THR A 22 -27.53 32.43 87.22
N ASP A 23 -26.56 33.04 87.88
CA ASP A 23 -25.18 33.18 87.38
C ASP A 23 -24.51 31.80 87.21
N ALA A 24 -24.61 30.93 88.22
CA ALA A 24 -24.09 29.57 88.15
C ALA A 24 -24.72 28.76 87.01
N SER A 25 -26.05 28.89 86.82
CA SER A 25 -26.77 28.25 85.73
C SER A 25 -26.34 28.78 84.36
N SER A 26 -26.09 30.09 84.25
CA SER A 26 -25.63 30.73 83.00
C SER A 26 -24.22 30.29 82.59
N LEU A 27 -23.31 30.11 83.56
CA LEU A 27 -21.96 29.62 83.33
C LEU A 27 -21.98 28.15 82.89
N ALA A 28 -22.78 27.31 83.54
CA ALA A 28 -22.95 25.91 83.13
C ALA A 28 -23.48 25.79 81.70
N LEU A 29 -24.47 26.61 81.33
CA LEU A 29 -24.98 26.67 79.97
C LEU A 29 -23.93 27.15 78.95
N GLN A 30 -23.08 28.14 79.31
CA GLN A 30 -22.01 28.58 78.43
C GLN A 30 -20.96 27.49 78.17
N ASP A 31 -20.61 26.71 79.19
CA ASP A 31 -19.63 25.63 79.06
C ASP A 31 -20.19 24.48 78.21
N GLU A 32 -21.46 24.11 78.39
CA GLU A 32 -22.14 23.10 77.56
C GLU A 32 -22.24 23.56 76.09
N ILE A 33 -22.55 24.85 75.84
CA ILE A 33 -22.56 25.41 74.49
C ILE A 33 -21.17 25.36 73.85
N LYS A 34 -20.11 25.70 74.59
CA LYS A 34 -18.73 25.62 74.08
C LYS A 34 -18.35 24.18 73.73
N GLU A 35 -18.66 23.23 74.60
CA GLU A 35 -18.39 21.80 74.35
C GLU A 35 -19.12 21.31 73.09
N LYS A 36 -20.43 21.62 72.96
CA LYS A 36 -21.22 21.26 71.77
C LYS A 36 -20.73 21.96 70.50
N ALA A 37 -20.28 23.20 70.61
CA ALA A 37 -19.69 23.93 69.49
C ALA A 37 -18.37 23.28 69.04
N ASP A 38 -17.49 22.92 69.97
CA ASP A 38 -16.23 22.25 69.68
C ASP A 38 -16.44 20.85 69.08
N GLU A 39 -17.38 20.06 69.61
CA GLU A 39 -17.79 18.78 69.01
C GLU A 39 -18.26 18.97 67.57
N THR A 40 -19.13 19.94 67.33
CA THR A 40 -19.67 20.23 65.98
C THR A 40 -18.57 20.64 65.01
N VAL A 41 -17.63 21.48 65.45
CA VAL A 41 -16.46 21.90 64.65
C VAL A 41 -15.54 20.71 64.36
N GLN A 42 -15.26 19.86 65.35
CA GLN A 42 -14.41 18.68 65.17
C GLN A 42 -15.02 17.68 64.20
N VAL A 43 -16.31 17.38 64.36
CA VAL A 43 -17.04 16.49 63.45
C VAL A 43 -17.00 17.04 62.03
N SER A 44 -17.29 18.33 61.85
CA SER A 44 -17.24 18.99 60.54
C SER A 44 -15.85 18.91 59.90
N ARG A 45 -14.78 19.20 60.66
CA ARG A 45 -13.39 19.07 60.19
C ARG A 45 -13.06 17.63 59.80
N ALA A 46 -13.44 16.65 60.60
CA ALA A 46 -13.18 15.25 60.31
C ALA A 46 -13.88 14.80 58.99
N TYR A 47 -15.12 15.24 58.77
CA TYR A 47 -15.83 15.01 57.51
C TYR A 47 -15.14 15.68 56.32
N THR A 48 -14.74 16.96 56.45
CA THR A 48 -14.02 17.68 55.41
C THR A 48 -12.66 17.05 55.10
N ASP A 49 -11.90 16.65 56.11
CA ASP A 49 -10.61 15.99 55.93
C ASP A 49 -10.77 14.64 55.23
N LYS A 50 -11.81 13.88 55.56
CA LYS A 50 -12.12 12.63 54.88
C LYS A 50 -12.45 12.86 53.42
N SER A 51 -13.35 13.80 53.10
CA SER A 51 -13.73 14.08 51.71
C SER A 51 -12.56 14.59 50.88
N VAL A 52 -11.71 15.45 51.44
CA VAL A 52 -10.49 15.95 50.77
C VAL A 52 -9.50 14.81 50.54
N ARG A 53 -9.32 13.90 51.51
CA ARG A 53 -8.43 12.74 51.33
C ARG A 53 -8.95 11.80 50.24
N ASP A 54 -10.24 11.53 50.22
CA ASP A 54 -10.85 10.64 49.23
C ASP A 54 -10.77 11.27 47.82
N ALA A 55 -11.07 12.57 47.69
CA ALA A 55 -10.92 13.31 46.43
C ALA A 55 -9.46 13.32 45.93
N ARG A 56 -8.48 13.47 46.83
CA ARG A 56 -7.05 13.41 46.47
C ARG A 56 -6.62 12.01 46.02
N LYS A 57 -7.12 10.95 46.66
CA LYS A 57 -6.83 9.57 46.25
C LYS A 57 -7.40 9.29 44.87
N GLU A 58 -8.64 9.71 44.62
CA GLU A 58 -9.28 9.55 43.32
C GLU A 58 -8.54 10.33 42.23
N ALA A 59 -8.20 11.59 42.47
CA ALA A 59 -7.42 12.40 41.53
C ALA A 59 -6.05 11.78 41.22
N LYS A 60 -5.38 11.21 42.22
CA LYS A 60 -4.10 10.51 42.03
C LYS A 60 -4.29 9.25 41.18
N SER A 61 -5.30 8.43 41.49
CA SER A 61 -5.63 7.23 40.71
C SER A 61 -5.94 7.56 39.26
N GLN A 62 -6.75 8.60 39.01
CA GLN A 62 -7.07 9.05 37.66
C GLN A 62 -5.84 9.57 36.91
N ALA A 63 -4.94 10.30 37.57
CA ALA A 63 -3.69 10.76 36.97
C ALA A 63 -2.76 9.59 36.60
N GLU A 64 -2.64 8.58 37.47
CA GLU A 64 -1.86 7.36 37.19
C GLU A 64 -2.46 6.56 36.04
N HIS A 65 -3.78 6.37 36.02
CA HIS A 65 -4.49 5.69 34.94
C HIS A 65 -4.32 6.43 33.60
N LEU A 66 -4.47 7.76 33.60
CA LEU A 66 -4.28 8.55 32.39
C LEU A 66 -2.83 8.46 31.88
N SER A 67 -1.85 8.50 32.79
CA SER A 67 -0.45 8.30 32.44
C SER A 67 -0.21 6.94 31.78
N ASP A 68 -0.76 5.86 32.35
CA ASP A 68 -0.64 4.51 31.81
C ASP A 68 -1.28 4.39 30.42
N VAL A 69 -2.49 4.95 30.24
CA VAL A 69 -3.17 5.00 28.94
C VAL A 69 -2.35 5.76 27.89
N LEU A 70 -1.75 6.90 28.26
CA LEU A 70 -0.91 7.68 27.35
C LEU A 70 0.35 6.91 26.93
N VAL A 71 0.99 6.20 27.85
CA VAL A 71 2.16 5.36 27.55
C VAL A 71 1.78 4.21 26.62
N LYS A 72 0.67 3.52 26.90
CA LYS A 72 0.17 2.44 26.04
C LYS A 72 -0.20 2.92 24.65
N ASN A 73 -0.92 4.04 24.55
CA ASN A 73 -1.28 4.64 23.26
C ASN A 73 -0.04 5.06 22.46
N ARG A 74 0.97 5.65 23.11
CA ARG A 74 2.24 5.98 22.47
C ARG A 74 2.94 4.73 21.94
N ALA A 75 3.08 3.69 22.76
CA ALA A 75 3.72 2.44 22.35
C ALA A 75 2.98 1.78 21.16
N GLN A 76 1.64 1.76 21.18
CA GLN A 76 0.84 1.26 20.06
C GLN A 76 1.03 2.09 18.79
N THR A 77 1.07 3.43 18.92
CA THR A 77 1.28 4.34 17.81
C THR A 77 2.67 4.15 17.20
N ASP A 78 3.71 4.04 18.03
CA ASP A 78 5.09 3.82 17.59
C ASP A 78 5.23 2.47 16.86
N ALA A 79 4.60 1.42 17.38
CA ALA A 79 4.56 0.11 16.72
C ALA A 79 3.84 0.17 15.36
N ALA A 80 2.72 0.88 15.28
CA ALA A 80 2.00 1.08 14.02
C ALA A 80 2.82 1.88 13.00
N ILE A 81 3.51 2.94 13.43
CA ILE A 81 4.41 3.73 12.59
C ILE A 81 5.56 2.88 12.08
N ALA A 82 6.19 2.07 12.94
CA ALA A 82 7.28 1.18 12.54
C ALA A 82 6.82 0.16 11.48
N SER A 83 5.65 -0.47 11.70
CA SER A 83 5.04 -1.40 10.75
C SER A 83 4.73 -0.73 9.40
N ASN A 84 4.06 0.43 9.42
CA ASN A 84 3.74 1.18 8.21
C ASN A 84 5.00 1.62 7.47
N THR A 85 6.04 2.04 8.18
CA THR A 85 7.33 2.41 7.58
C THR A 85 7.98 1.22 6.87
N ALA A 86 7.93 0.02 7.47
CA ALA A 86 8.42 -1.19 6.83
C ALA A 86 7.60 -1.57 5.58
N ALA A 87 6.27 -1.46 5.65
CA ALA A 87 5.39 -1.70 4.51
C ALA A 87 5.63 -0.72 3.35
N ILE A 88 5.84 0.56 3.66
CA ILE A 88 6.18 1.59 2.66
C ILE A 88 7.51 1.24 1.98
N ARG A 89 8.56 0.89 2.73
CA ARG A 89 9.85 0.48 2.12
C ARG A 89 9.69 -0.73 1.20
N ASN A 90 8.89 -1.72 1.61
CA ASN A 90 8.63 -2.90 0.77
C ASN A 90 7.88 -2.52 -0.52
N ASN A 91 6.85 -1.67 -0.41
CA ASN A 91 6.10 -1.20 -1.56
C ASN A 91 6.95 -0.37 -2.52
N SER A 92 7.80 0.53 -2.00
CA SER A 92 8.77 1.27 -2.82
C SER A 92 9.69 0.32 -3.58
N HIS A 93 10.24 -0.70 -2.92
CA HIS A 93 11.08 -1.69 -3.59
C HIS A 93 10.34 -2.46 -4.70
N ARG A 94 9.07 -2.82 -4.46
CA ARG A 94 8.22 -3.46 -5.49
C ARG A 94 7.92 -2.55 -6.67
N LEU A 95 7.74 -1.25 -6.43
CA LEU A 95 7.55 -0.26 -7.49
C LEU A 95 8.81 -0.13 -8.35
N ASP A 96 9.99 -0.04 -7.73
CA ASP A 96 11.28 0.03 -8.46
C ASP A 96 11.47 -1.19 -9.37
N LEU A 97 11.18 -2.39 -8.86
CA LEU A 97 11.22 -3.62 -9.64
C LEU A 97 10.20 -3.62 -10.78
N THR A 98 9.00 -3.10 -10.54
CA THR A 98 7.93 -3.02 -11.56
C THR A 98 8.34 -2.05 -12.67
N GLU A 99 8.93 -0.90 -12.33
CA GLU A 99 9.41 0.06 -13.33
C GLU A 99 10.54 -0.54 -14.18
N ALA A 100 11.49 -1.24 -13.55
CA ALA A 100 12.55 -1.95 -14.27
C ALA A 100 11.99 -3.02 -15.21
N TRP A 101 11.01 -3.80 -14.74
CA TRP A 101 10.32 -4.80 -15.57
C TRP A 101 9.55 -4.17 -16.73
N GLN A 102 8.89 -3.03 -16.54
CA GLN A 102 8.18 -2.33 -17.61
C GLN A 102 9.15 -1.82 -18.69
N LYS A 103 10.31 -1.28 -18.30
CA LYS A 103 11.34 -0.86 -19.25
C LYS A 103 11.86 -2.04 -20.06
N MET A 104 12.26 -3.13 -19.40
CA MET A 104 12.74 -4.35 -20.05
C MET A 104 11.68 -4.98 -20.96
N ALA A 105 10.42 -5.02 -20.52
CA ALA A 105 9.31 -5.53 -21.32
C ALA A 105 9.10 -4.68 -22.58
N THR A 106 9.18 -3.36 -22.47
CA THR A 106 9.04 -2.44 -23.61
C THR A 106 10.16 -2.61 -24.61
N GLU A 107 11.41 -2.68 -24.16
CA GLU A 107 12.58 -2.96 -25.02
C GLU A 107 12.45 -4.30 -25.73
N ARG A 108 12.07 -5.35 -24.99
CA ARG A 108 11.85 -6.68 -25.57
C ARG A 108 10.72 -6.68 -26.59
N MET A 109 9.62 -6.00 -26.33
CA MET A 109 8.51 -5.88 -27.29
C MET A 109 8.95 -5.14 -28.56
N ASN A 110 9.75 -4.09 -28.44
CA ASN A 110 10.27 -3.36 -29.59
C ASN A 110 11.19 -4.25 -30.44
N ASN A 111 12.12 -4.95 -29.80
CA ASN A 111 13.00 -5.91 -30.48
C ASN A 111 12.21 -7.04 -31.15
N MET A 112 11.18 -7.57 -30.48
CA MET A 112 10.30 -8.59 -31.07
C MET A 112 9.51 -8.04 -32.26
N GLN A 113 9.00 -6.81 -32.20
CA GLN A 113 8.31 -6.18 -33.32
C GLN A 113 9.23 -6.00 -34.51
N GLU A 114 10.48 -5.60 -34.28
CA GLU A 114 11.50 -5.46 -35.32
C GLU A 114 11.83 -6.81 -35.96
N GLN A 115 12.14 -7.84 -35.16
CA GLN A 115 12.38 -9.20 -35.67
C GLN A 115 11.17 -9.75 -36.42
N ILE A 116 9.95 -9.49 -35.97
CA ILE A 116 8.73 -9.92 -36.67
C ILE A 116 8.60 -9.19 -38.01
N LYS A 117 8.96 -7.90 -38.07
CA LYS A 117 8.93 -7.12 -39.31
C LYS A 117 9.98 -7.64 -40.30
N GLU A 118 11.20 -7.89 -39.84
CA GLU A 118 12.28 -8.47 -40.64
C GLU A 118 11.91 -9.87 -41.15
N ASN A 119 11.46 -10.77 -40.28
CA ASN A 119 11.00 -12.11 -40.67
C ASN A 119 9.86 -12.03 -41.70
N ARG A 120 8.88 -11.14 -41.52
CA ARG A 120 7.81 -10.96 -42.52
C ARG A 120 8.34 -10.46 -43.86
N LYS A 121 9.36 -9.58 -43.84
CA LYS A 121 10.01 -9.09 -45.06
C LYS A 121 10.73 -10.23 -45.77
N GLU A 122 11.56 -10.98 -45.05
CA GLU A 122 12.30 -12.13 -45.59
C GLU A 122 11.34 -13.20 -46.16
N LEU A 123 10.25 -13.49 -45.46
CA LEU A 123 9.22 -14.40 -45.97
C LEU A 123 8.54 -13.90 -47.25
N ARG A 124 8.30 -12.59 -47.38
CA ARG A 124 7.74 -12.01 -48.61
C ARG A 124 8.74 -12.06 -49.76
N GLU A 125 10.02 -11.75 -49.50
CA GLU A 125 11.12 -11.89 -50.48
C GLU A 125 11.23 -13.34 -50.97
N SER A 126 11.24 -14.31 -50.04
CA SER A 126 11.30 -15.73 -50.37
C SER A 126 10.07 -16.20 -51.17
N ALA A 127 8.86 -15.74 -50.82
CA ALA A 127 7.65 -16.06 -51.58
C ALA A 127 7.69 -15.46 -53.00
N ALA A 128 8.13 -14.21 -53.15
CA ALA A 128 8.29 -13.56 -54.46
C ALA A 128 9.32 -14.29 -55.33
N GLN A 129 10.46 -14.67 -54.75
CA GLN A 129 11.49 -15.47 -55.41
C GLN A 129 10.94 -16.83 -55.82
N SER A 130 10.20 -17.52 -54.95
CA SER A 130 9.58 -18.80 -55.29
C SER A 130 8.58 -18.65 -56.44
N ALA A 131 7.78 -17.58 -56.47
CA ALA A 131 6.88 -17.29 -57.57
C ALA A 131 7.65 -17.02 -58.88
N ALA A 132 8.76 -16.28 -58.80
CA ALA A 132 9.65 -16.02 -59.93
C ALA A 132 10.26 -17.34 -60.44
N LEU A 133 10.76 -18.18 -59.53
CA LEU A 133 11.34 -19.50 -59.82
C LEU A 133 10.32 -20.45 -60.47
N ALA A 134 9.07 -20.42 -60.02
CA ALA A 134 7.97 -21.19 -60.60
C ALA A 134 7.57 -20.67 -62.00
N GLY A 135 7.73 -19.37 -62.23
CA GLY A 135 7.52 -18.74 -63.53
C GLY A 135 8.59 -19.07 -64.58
N LEU A 136 9.72 -19.69 -64.21
CA LEU A 136 10.69 -20.12 -65.20
C LEU A 136 10.08 -21.18 -66.12
N PHE A 137 10.00 -20.79 -67.39
CA PHE A 137 9.51 -21.66 -68.44
C PHE A 137 10.35 -22.95 -68.51
N GLN A 138 9.66 -24.09 -68.63
CA GLN A 138 10.30 -25.40 -68.80
C GLN A 138 10.31 -25.73 -70.30
N PRO A 139 11.48 -25.99 -70.91
CA PRO A 139 11.57 -26.21 -72.34
C PRO A 139 10.90 -27.52 -72.79
N TYR A 140 10.09 -27.42 -73.85
CA TYR A 140 9.46 -28.56 -74.53
C TYR A 140 10.35 -29.21 -75.61
N SER A 141 11.51 -28.63 -75.94
CA SER A 141 12.36 -29.11 -77.04
C SER A 141 13.57 -29.93 -76.55
N VAL A 142 13.74 -31.13 -77.11
CA VAL A 142 14.88 -32.02 -76.87
C VAL A 142 16.17 -31.55 -77.54
N GLY A 143 17.31 -31.73 -76.86
CA GLY A 143 18.65 -31.54 -77.42
C GLY A 143 19.19 -30.09 -77.48
N LYS A 144 18.55 -29.12 -76.83
CA LYS A 144 18.99 -27.71 -76.81
C LYS A 144 19.12 -27.14 -75.40
N PHE A 145 20.15 -26.33 -75.18
CA PHE A 145 20.30 -25.50 -73.98
C PHE A 145 19.29 -24.36 -74.01
N ASN A 146 18.56 -24.17 -72.91
CA ASN A 146 17.57 -23.09 -72.80
C ASN A 146 17.91 -22.21 -71.60
N ALA A 147 17.98 -20.90 -71.84
CA ALA A 147 18.03 -19.90 -70.79
C ALA A 147 16.63 -19.32 -70.61
N THR A 148 16.12 -19.34 -69.38
CA THR A 148 14.81 -18.80 -69.04
C THR A 148 14.95 -17.77 -67.94
N ALA A 149 14.19 -16.68 -68.06
CA ALA A 149 14.15 -15.61 -67.09
C ALA A 149 12.68 -15.35 -66.78
N ALA A 150 12.37 -15.17 -65.51
CA ALA A 150 11.03 -14.93 -65.01
C ALA A 150 11.08 -13.89 -63.90
N VAL A 151 10.02 -13.11 -63.78
CA VAL A 151 9.84 -12.17 -62.67
C VAL A 151 8.62 -12.63 -61.88
N GLY A 152 8.73 -12.58 -60.56
CA GLY A 152 7.66 -12.95 -59.63
C GLY A 152 7.51 -11.89 -58.57
N GLY A 153 6.28 -11.66 -58.13
CA GLY A 153 5.97 -10.69 -57.08
C GLY A 153 5.07 -11.31 -56.03
N TYR A 154 5.29 -10.94 -54.77
CA TYR A 154 4.42 -11.31 -53.67
C TYR A 154 4.21 -10.11 -52.74
N ARG A 155 2.96 -9.64 -52.65
CA ARG A 155 2.56 -8.41 -51.96
C ARG A 155 3.34 -7.19 -52.48
N ASP A 156 4.16 -6.58 -51.64
CA ASP A 156 4.97 -5.38 -51.87
C ASP A 156 6.39 -5.70 -52.38
N GLU A 157 6.76 -6.97 -52.49
CA GLU A 157 8.11 -7.39 -52.86
C GLU A 157 8.15 -8.04 -54.26
N GLN A 158 9.23 -7.77 -55.01
CA GLN A 158 9.44 -8.28 -56.36
C GLN A 158 10.79 -9.01 -56.43
N ALA A 159 10.83 -10.10 -57.18
CA ALA A 159 12.02 -10.91 -57.39
C ALA A 159 12.18 -11.29 -58.85
N ILE A 160 13.43 -11.36 -59.29
CA ILE A 160 13.79 -11.81 -60.63
C ILE A 160 14.49 -13.15 -60.49
N ALA A 161 14.11 -14.09 -61.35
CA ALA A 161 14.67 -15.42 -61.41
C ALA A 161 15.21 -15.71 -62.80
N VAL A 162 16.41 -16.26 -62.85
CA VAL A 162 17.08 -16.68 -64.08
C VAL A 162 17.53 -18.11 -63.92
N GLY A 163 17.41 -18.91 -64.97
CA GLY A 163 17.72 -20.31 -64.90
C GLY A 163 18.01 -20.88 -66.26
N VAL A 164 18.65 -22.02 -66.22
CA VAL A 164 19.11 -22.74 -67.40
C VAL A 164 18.61 -24.17 -67.29
N GLY A 165 18.06 -24.68 -68.39
CA GLY A 165 17.50 -26.01 -68.50
C GLY A 165 18.15 -26.75 -69.65
N TYR A 166 18.47 -28.02 -69.41
CA TYR A 166 18.96 -28.92 -70.44
C TYR A 166 18.16 -30.23 -70.42
N ARG A 167 17.58 -30.56 -71.58
CA ARG A 167 16.85 -31.81 -71.79
C ARG A 167 17.78 -32.81 -72.49
N PHE A 168 18.32 -33.72 -71.70
CA PHE A 168 19.28 -34.74 -72.16
C PHE A 168 18.62 -35.73 -73.13
N THR A 169 17.38 -36.12 -72.86
CA THR A 169 16.58 -37.06 -73.66
C THR A 169 15.10 -36.68 -73.60
N GLU A 170 14.23 -37.20 -74.48
CA GLU A 170 12.76 -37.03 -74.38
C GLU A 170 12.25 -37.30 -72.95
N ASN A 171 12.87 -38.27 -72.26
CA ASN A 171 12.47 -38.75 -70.95
C ASN A 171 13.24 -38.15 -69.76
N VAL A 172 14.30 -37.35 -69.99
CA VAL A 172 15.17 -36.84 -68.91
C VAL A 172 15.51 -35.38 -69.13
N ALA A 173 15.10 -34.52 -68.19
CA ALA A 173 15.41 -33.10 -68.18
C ALA A 173 16.01 -32.65 -66.85
N GLY A 174 17.01 -31.78 -66.89
CA GLY A 174 17.56 -31.10 -65.73
C GLY A 174 17.36 -29.59 -65.85
N LYS A 175 17.11 -28.91 -64.72
CA LYS A 175 17.08 -27.46 -64.64
C LYS A 175 17.78 -26.97 -63.38
N VAL A 176 18.44 -25.82 -63.50
CA VAL A 176 19.00 -25.08 -62.38
C VAL A 176 18.58 -23.63 -62.53
N ALA A 177 18.09 -23.01 -61.46
CA ALA A 177 17.65 -21.63 -61.48
C ALA A 177 18.01 -20.90 -60.18
N VAL A 178 18.27 -19.62 -60.30
CA VAL A 178 18.61 -18.71 -59.19
C VAL A 178 17.65 -17.54 -59.24
N ALA A 179 17.11 -17.16 -58.09
CA ALA A 179 16.31 -15.95 -57.92
C ALA A 179 16.99 -14.98 -56.96
N ALA A 180 16.88 -13.70 -57.27
CA ALA A 180 17.30 -12.60 -56.42
C ALA A 180 16.12 -11.62 -56.27
N GLY A 181 15.87 -11.19 -55.05
CA GLY A 181 14.80 -10.23 -54.75
C GLY A 181 15.07 -9.55 -53.42
N GLY A 182 14.96 -8.21 -53.39
CA GLY A 182 15.27 -7.41 -52.21
C GLY A 182 16.70 -7.60 -51.73
N SER A 183 16.86 -8.12 -50.51
CA SER A 183 18.16 -8.37 -49.85
C SER A 183 18.60 -9.84 -49.83
N SER A 184 17.83 -10.74 -50.45
CA SER A 184 18.08 -12.19 -50.40
C SER A 184 18.21 -12.81 -51.80
N ALA A 185 18.83 -13.98 -51.86
CA ALA A 185 18.93 -14.79 -53.06
C ALA A 185 18.64 -16.26 -52.73
N SER A 186 17.91 -16.93 -53.61
CA SER A 186 17.58 -18.35 -53.50
C SER A 186 17.90 -19.09 -54.79
N TRP A 187 18.08 -20.40 -54.70
CA TRP A 187 18.42 -21.23 -55.83
C TRP A 187 17.62 -22.53 -55.78
N ASN A 188 17.32 -23.11 -56.94
CA ASN A 188 16.73 -24.43 -57.07
C ASN A 188 17.44 -25.22 -58.16
N ALA A 189 17.48 -26.53 -57.96
CA ALA A 189 17.90 -27.49 -58.97
C ALA A 189 16.88 -28.64 -58.98
N GLY A 190 16.50 -29.11 -60.16
CA GLY A 190 15.52 -30.16 -60.32
C GLY A 190 15.82 -31.02 -61.53
N VAL A 191 15.51 -32.30 -61.41
CA VAL A 191 15.55 -33.26 -62.51
C VAL A 191 14.17 -33.87 -62.68
N ASN A 192 13.71 -33.95 -63.92
CA ASN A 192 12.44 -34.55 -64.29
C ASN A 192 12.72 -35.81 -65.11
N PHE A 193 12.05 -36.90 -64.74
CA PHE A 193 12.05 -38.18 -65.44
C PHE A 193 10.62 -38.48 -65.90
N GLU A 194 10.43 -38.74 -67.19
CA GLU A 194 9.16 -39.15 -67.78
C GLU A 194 9.30 -40.64 -68.20
N PHE A 195 8.33 -41.48 -67.80
CA PHE A 195 8.28 -42.92 -68.09
C PHE A 195 6.95 -43.31 -68.73
#